data_AF-A0A3Q3QGT7-F1
#
_entry.id   AF-A0A3Q3QGT7-F1
#
_cell.length_a   1.000
_cell.length_b   1.000
_cell.length_c   1.000
_cell.angle_alpha   90.00
_cell.angle_beta   90.00
_cell.angle_gamma   90.00
#
_symmetry.space_group_name_H-M   'P 1'
#
loop_
_entity.id
_entity.type
_entity.pdbx_description
1 polymer ?
#
loop_
_entity_poly.entity_id
_entity_poly.type
_entity_poly.pdbx_seq_one_letter_code
_entity_poly.pdbx_strand_id
1 'polypeptide(L)'
;MSLCTEHLWHLTLCCFSLGETMVIAAKVDNSSSKDMTPKFTLIQDVLYLANSSTKHKSNVIFRMAGKGIKPQTQEELKCEVKIPCDQKPTIQNCDIIKVEYHLKSYFHLIL
;
A
#
# COMPACT_ATOMS: atom_id res chain seq x y z
N MET A 1 5.53 -25.85 -0.64
CA MET A 1 4.99 -24.49 -0.87
C MET A 1 5.06 -23.78 0.47
N SER A 2 6.21 -23.15 0.81
CA SER A 2 6.28 -22.37 2.04
C SER A 2 5.55 -21.06 1.79
N LEU A 3 4.39 -20.92 2.43
CA LEU A 3 3.73 -19.64 2.60
C LEU A 3 4.69 -18.77 3.39
N CYS A 4 5.13 -17.66 2.78
CA CYS A 4 5.80 -16.56 3.47
C CYS A 4 4.96 -16.22 4.70
N THR A 5 5.51 -16.44 5.89
CA THR A 5 4.76 -16.27 7.14
C THR A 5 4.49 -14.78 7.32
N GLU A 6 3.20 -14.41 7.23
CA GLU A 6 2.63 -13.10 7.54
C GLU A 6 2.90 -12.73 9.01
N HIS A 7 4.13 -12.33 9.36
CA HIS A 7 4.44 -11.84 10.70
C HIS A 7 4.44 -10.31 10.73
N LEU A 8 3.25 -9.82 11.09
CA LEU A 8 3.00 -8.55 11.75
C LEU A 8 3.48 -7.32 10.98
N TRP A 9 2.64 -6.90 10.02
CA TRP A 9 2.67 -5.53 9.52
C TRP A 9 2.38 -4.60 10.71
N HIS A 10 3.42 -4.12 11.39
CA HIS A 10 3.31 -2.86 12.11
C HIS A 10 3.23 -1.75 11.06
N LEU A 11 2.13 -1.71 10.30
CA LEU A 11 1.63 -0.49 9.70
C LEU A 11 1.24 0.37 10.90
N THR A 12 2.19 1.14 11.41
CA THR A 12 1.87 2.26 12.30
C THR A 12 0.76 3.03 11.59
N LEU A 13 -0.39 3.13 12.25
CA LEU A 13 -1.57 3.82 11.76
C LEU A 13 -1.21 5.31 11.62
N CYS A 14 -0.58 5.66 10.52
CA CYS A 14 -0.13 7.01 10.25
C CYS A 14 -1.28 7.70 9.51
N CYS A 15 -1.91 8.67 10.16
CA CYS A 15 -2.59 9.71 9.41
C CYS A 15 -1.49 10.45 8.63
N PHE A 16 -1.60 10.49 7.30
CA PHE A 16 -0.66 11.19 6.43
C PHE A 16 -1.34 12.43 5.87
N SER A 17 -0.63 13.55 5.84
CA SER A 17 -1.07 14.74 5.13
C SER A 17 -0.62 14.70 3.68
N LEU A 18 -1.37 15.38 2.81
CA LEU A 18 -0.98 15.58 1.43
C LEU A 18 0.37 16.31 1.36
N GLY A 19 1.28 15.83 0.51
CA GLY A 19 2.62 16.40 0.38
C GLY A 19 3.66 15.87 1.38
N GLU A 20 3.26 15.12 2.41
CA GLU A 20 4.18 14.49 3.36
C GLU A 20 4.85 13.24 2.77
N THR A 21 5.95 12.83 3.41
CA THR A 21 6.61 11.55 3.13
C THR A 21 6.14 10.51 4.14
N MET A 22 5.44 9.49 3.65
CA MET A 22 5.12 8.28 4.41
C MET A 22 6.33 7.32 4.41
N VAL A 23 6.66 6.76 5.57
CA VAL A 23 7.69 5.72 5.71
C VAL A 23 7.01 4.38 5.94
N ILE A 24 7.24 3.43 5.03
CA ILE A 24 6.81 2.03 5.18
C ILE A 24 7.99 1.25 5.73
N ALA A 25 7.83 0.69 6.93
CA ALA A 25 8.82 -0.19 7.55
C ALA A 25 8.26 -1.62 7.67
N ALA A 26 9.06 -2.62 7.29
CA ALA A 26 8.66 -4.02 7.39
C ALA A 26 9.87 -4.90 7.67
N LYS A 27 9.69 -5.91 8.52
CA LYS A 27 10.65 -7.01 8.67
C LYS A 27 10.19 -8.16 7.78
N VAL A 28 11.05 -8.62 6.90
CA VAL A 28 10.70 -9.60 5.88
C VAL A 28 11.61 -10.80 5.97
N ASP A 29 11.01 -11.98 6.01
CA ASP A 29 11.69 -13.27 5.98
C ASP A 29 11.46 -13.93 4.62
N ASN A 30 12.48 -13.90 3.76
CA ASN A 30 12.46 -14.60 2.49
C ASN A 30 12.97 -16.03 2.66
N SER A 31 12.12 -16.91 3.17
CA SER A 31 12.41 -18.35 3.25
C SER A 31 12.29 -19.09 1.91
N SER A 32 12.10 -18.37 0.80
CA SER A 32 12.03 -18.95 -0.55
C SER A 32 13.42 -19.13 -1.17
N SER A 33 13.49 -19.91 -2.25
CA SER A 33 14.71 -20.09 -3.05
C SER A 33 14.91 -19.00 -4.12
N LYS A 34 14.08 -17.95 -4.13
CA LYS A 34 14.04 -16.93 -5.19
C LYS A 34 14.26 -15.53 -4.64
N ASP A 35 14.81 -14.66 -5.48
CA ASP A 35 14.84 -13.22 -5.19
C ASP A 35 13.40 -12.71 -5.05
N MET A 36 13.15 -11.88 -4.05
CA MET A 36 11.82 -11.36 -3.73
C MET A 36 11.82 -9.84 -3.76
N THR A 37 10.86 -9.22 -4.45
CA THR A 37 10.73 -7.76 -4.49
C THR A 37 9.40 -7.32 -3.87
N PRO A 38 9.41 -6.50 -2.81
CA PRO A 38 8.19 -5.89 -2.28
C PRO A 38 7.67 -4.84 -3.27
N LYS A 39 6.37 -4.85 -3.53
CA LYS A 39 5.68 -3.88 -4.37
C LYS A 39 4.54 -3.24 -3.60
N PHE A 40 4.44 -1.92 -3.71
CA PHE A 40 3.42 -1.12 -3.05
C PHE A 40 2.63 -0.30 -4.08
N THR A 41 1.34 -0.15 -3.85
CA THR A 41 0.43 0.65 -4.68
C THR A 41 -0.48 1.47 -3.77
N LEU A 42 -0.44 2.79 -3.90
CA LEU A 42 -1.45 3.64 -3.28
C LEU A 42 -2.62 3.78 -4.24
N ILE A 43 -3.81 3.48 -3.73
CA ILE A 43 -5.06 3.52 -4.47
C ILE A 43 -6.00 4.48 -3.78
N GLN A 44 -6.67 5.31 -4.58
CA GLN A 44 -7.80 6.11 -4.14
C GLN A 44 -9.08 5.42 -4.60
N ASP A 45 -9.98 5.15 -3.66
CA ASP A 45 -11.33 4.70 -3.94
C ASP A 45 -12.32 5.84 -3.70
N VAL A 46 -13.12 6.14 -4.71
CA VAL A 46 -14.19 7.14 -4.65
C VAL A 46 -15.52 6.44 -4.82
N LEU A 47 -16.38 6.58 -3.81
CA LEU A 47 -17.74 6.07 -3.82
C LEU A 47 -18.71 7.23 -3.98
N TYR A 48 -19.55 7.16 -5.00
CA TYR A 48 -20.66 8.08 -5.22
C TYR A 48 -21.95 7.37 -4.87
N LEU A 49 -22.66 7.90 -3.89
CA LEU A 49 -23.91 7.38 -3.35
C LEU A 49 -25.04 8.31 -3.79
N ALA A 50 -25.90 7.81 -4.66
CA ALA A 50 -27.18 8.45 -4.98
C ALA A 50 -28.30 7.50 -4.53
N ASN A 51 -29.45 8.04 -4.13
CA ASN A 51 -30.54 7.29 -3.48
C ASN A 51 -30.92 5.95 -4.16
N SER A 52 -30.74 5.82 -5.47
CA SER A 52 -31.03 4.59 -6.23
C SER A 52 -29.81 3.92 -6.87
N SER A 53 -28.61 4.49 -6.77
CA SER A 53 -27.42 3.94 -7.42
C SER A 53 -26.13 4.26 -6.68
N THR A 54 -25.23 3.29 -6.65
CA THR A 54 -23.87 3.46 -6.16
C THR A 54 -22.90 3.33 -7.33
N LYS A 55 -21.96 4.27 -7.46
CA LYS A 55 -20.84 4.17 -8.41
C LYS A 55 -19.52 4.16 -7.65
N HIS A 56 -18.67 3.21 -7.97
CA HIS A 56 -17.31 3.12 -7.42
C HIS A 56 -16.29 3.43 -8.52
N LYS A 57 -15.30 4.25 -8.19
CA LYS A 57 -14.16 4.57 -9.05
C LYS A 57 -12.88 4.33 -8.27
N SER A 58 -12.00 3.51 -8.81
CA SER A 58 -10.68 3.23 -8.24
C SER A 58 -9.59 3.85 -9.10
N ASN A 59 -8.72 4.66 -8.49
CA ASN A 59 -7.60 5.32 -9.16
C ASN A 59 -6.29 4.88 -8.53
N VAL A 60 -5.34 4.45 -9.35
CA VAL A 60 -3.98 4.21 -8.86
C VAL A 60 -3.23 5.53 -8.82
N ILE A 61 -2.80 5.93 -7.63
CA ILE A 61 -2.07 7.18 -7.42
C ILE A 61 -0.60 7.00 -7.77
N PHE A 62 0.03 5.96 -7.21
CA PHE A 62 1.37 5.55 -7.61
C PHE A 62 1.59 4.06 -7.40
N ARG A 63 2.64 3.56 -8.04
CA ARG A 63 3.22 2.23 -7.80
C ARG A 63 4.70 2.40 -7.50
N MET A 64 5.21 1.57 -6.61
CA MET A 64 6.63 1.51 -6.32
C MET A 64 7.07 0.07 -6.07
N ALA A 65 8.34 -0.21 -6.35
CA ALA A 65 9.01 -1.42 -5.95
C ALA A 65 10.11 -1.05 -4.96
N GLY A 66 10.19 -1.78 -3.85
CA GLY A 66 11.32 -1.67 -2.94
C GLY A 66 12.54 -2.44 -3.48
N LYS A 67 13.59 -2.47 -2.67
CA LYS A 67 14.80 -3.24 -2.97
C LYS A 67 14.49 -4.74 -3.01
N GLY A 68 15.13 -5.46 -3.92
CA GLY A 68 15.11 -6.92 -3.95
C GLY A 68 15.77 -7.53 -2.71
N ILE A 69 15.17 -8.59 -2.19
CA ILE A 69 15.54 -9.36 -1.01
C ILE A 69 16.06 -10.71 -1.50
N LYS A 70 17.23 -11.11 -1.01
CA LYS A 70 17.86 -12.36 -1.44
C LYS A 70 17.13 -13.60 -0.92
N PRO A 71 17.31 -14.78 -1.54
CA PRO A 71 16.75 -16.02 -1.03
C PRO A 71 17.35 -16.37 0.32
N GLN A 72 16.57 -17.02 1.18
CA GLN A 72 17.01 -17.51 2.49
C GLN A 72 17.58 -16.42 3.42
N THR A 73 17.04 -15.20 3.34
CA THR A 73 17.47 -14.07 4.18
C THR A 73 16.31 -13.41 4.91
N GLN A 74 16.62 -12.86 6.08
CA GLN A 74 15.74 -11.94 6.80
C GLN A 74 16.31 -10.52 6.71
N GLU A 75 15.50 -9.57 6.22
CA GLU A 75 15.89 -8.17 6.06
C GLU A 75 14.84 -7.23 6.67
N GLU A 76 15.30 -6.14 7.26
CA GLU A 76 14.45 -4.99 7.59
C GLU A 76 14.45 -4.01 6.43
N LEU A 77 13.26 -3.64 5.98
CA LEU A 77 13.04 -2.76 4.85
C LEU A 77 12.47 -1.44 5.35
N LYS A 78 12.97 -0.35 4.79
CA LYS A 78 12.37 0.99 4.91
C LYS A 78 12.21 1.56 3.51
N CYS A 79 10.98 1.93 3.18
CA CYS A 79 10.64 2.54 1.90
C CYS A 79 9.98 3.88 2.15
N GLU A 80 10.55 4.95 1.60
CA GLU A 80 9.97 6.29 1.66
C GLU A 80 9.06 6.53 0.47
N VAL A 81 7.92 7.15 0.75
CA VAL A 81 6.85 7.37 -0.20
C VAL A 81 6.35 8.79 -0.08
N LYS A 82 6.57 9.59 -1.12
CA LYS A 82 6.01 10.94 -1.16
C LYS A 82 4.53 10.88 -1.53
N ILE A 83 3.66 11.34 -0.64
CA ILE A 83 2.23 11.51 -0.91
C ILE A 83 2.06 12.73 -1.82
N PRO A 84 1.44 12.60 -3.01
CA PRO A 84 1.25 13.75 -3.89
C PRO A 84 0.37 14.82 -3.23
N CYS A 85 0.71 16.09 -3.44
CA CYS A 85 -0.02 17.21 -2.83
C CYS A 85 -1.32 17.59 -3.57
N ASP A 86 -1.52 17.06 -4.77
CA ASP A 86 -2.61 17.37 -5.70
C ASP A 86 -3.82 16.42 -5.57
N GLN A 87 -3.84 15.60 -4.52
CA GLN A 87 -4.91 14.63 -4.29
C GLN A 87 -6.08 15.23 -3.51
N LYS A 88 -7.26 14.66 -3.67
CA LYS A 88 -8.45 15.07 -2.88
C LYS A 88 -8.27 14.66 -1.42
N PRO A 89 -8.73 15.44 -0.44
CA PRO A 89 -8.73 14.98 0.94
C PRO A 89 -9.62 13.73 1.09
N THR A 90 -9.33 12.93 2.11
CA THR A 90 -10.21 11.84 2.54
C THR A 90 -11.57 12.41 2.95
N ILE A 91 -12.66 11.79 2.51
CA ILE A 91 -14.03 12.17 2.86
C ILE A 91 -14.72 10.92 3.40
N GLN A 92 -14.95 10.87 4.71
CA GLN A 92 -15.60 9.74 5.40
C GLN A 92 -17.03 10.09 5.87
N ASN A 93 -17.22 11.33 6.32
CA ASN A 93 -18.46 11.80 6.95
C ASN A 93 -19.36 12.52 5.96
N CYS A 94 -19.74 11.85 4.86
CA CYS A 94 -20.67 12.38 3.87
C CYS A 94 -21.53 11.24 3.28
N ASP A 95 -22.83 11.51 3.14
CA ASP A 95 -23.81 10.52 2.67
C ASP A 95 -23.84 10.39 1.14
N ILE A 96 -23.23 11.32 0.41
CA ILE A 96 -23.28 11.40 -1.06
C ILE A 96 -21.95 10.97 -1.70
N ILE A 97 -20.82 11.25 -1.05
CA ILE A 97 -19.49 10.92 -1.57
C ILE A 97 -18.57 10.44 -0.46
N LYS A 98 -17.84 9.37 -0.72
CA LYS A 98 -16.73 8.92 0.12
C LYS A 98 -15.45 8.86 -0.69
N VAL A 99 -14.36 9.33 -0.12
CA VAL A 99 -13.02 9.29 -0.72
C VAL A 99 -12.09 8.65 0.29
N GLU A 100 -11.51 7.52 -0.06
CA GLU A 100 -10.59 6.75 0.78
C GLU A 100 -9.29 6.46 0.05
N TYR A 101 -8.23 6.24 0.82
CA TYR A 101 -6.92 5.87 0.31
C TYR A 101 -6.45 4.59 0.98
N HIS A 102 -5.98 3.65 0.17
CA HIS A 102 -5.55 2.33 0.60
C HIS A 102 -4.17 2.03 0.03
N LEU A 103 -3.24 1.59 0.89
CA LEU A 103 -1.93 1.09 0.48
C LEU A 103 -2.02 -0.42 0.31
N LYS A 104 -1.89 -0.92 -0.92
CA LYS A 104 -1.79 -2.35 -1.22
C LYS A 104 -0.33 -2.76 -1.31
N SER A 105 0.06 -3.80 -0.58
CA SER A 105 1.38 -4.41 -0.63
C SER A 105 1.30 -5.85 -1.14
N TYR A 106 2.28 -6.28 -1.91
CA TYR A 106 2.49 -7.69 -2.26
C TYR A 106 3.97 -7.96 -2.56
N PHE A 107 4.38 -9.21 -2.48
CA PHE A 107 5.72 -9.64 -2.86
C PHE A 107 5.73 -10.30 -4.23
N HIS A 108 6.71 -9.95 -5.04
CA HIS A 108 6.94 -10.55 -6.34
C HIS A 108 8.19 -11.42 -6.29
N LEU A 109 8.04 -12.74 -6.48
CA LEU A 109 9.15 -13.68 -6.63
C LEU A 109 9.64 -13.62 -8.08
N ILE A 110 10.92 -13.31 -8.27
CA ILE A 110 11.54 -13.31 -9.59
C ILE A 110 11.79 -14.77 -10.00
N LEU A 111 11.30 -15.15 -11.18
CA LEU A 111 11.41 -16.52 -11.70
C LEU A 111 12.81 -16.84 -12.19
#